data_AF-A0A640MXG2-F1
#
_entry.id   AF-A0A640MXG2-F1
#
_cell.length_a   1.000
_cell.length_b   1.000
_cell.length_c   1.000
_cell.angle_alpha   90.00
_cell.angle_beta   90.00
_cell.angle_gamma   90.00
#
_symmetry.space_group_name_H-M   'P 1'
#
loop_
_entity.id
_entity.type
_entity.pdbx_description
1 polymer ?
#
loop_
_entity_poly.entity_id
_entity_poly.type
_entity_poly.pdbx_seq_one_letter_code
_entity_poly.pdbx_strand_id
1 'polypeptide(L)'
;MKTAKYFDEYNEYVTGQRENINKLENERQELSQRIKEDKAKYKELIANSQDDEADALYTTFDSNEKKLKALEKRLSTKKEVFDEARRKKAIELIKHQADLPHLYKKDKERILAKFKPIIEEFNTVLTEINDLNAKYEEEYNRYTIPYHRENFDEDDEVKRELRNHFRDILYSPYITGIELPFTDQYNHKLKFRGDK
;
A
#
# COMPACT_ATOMS: atom_id res chain seq x y z
N MET A 1 3.95 -4.28 -10.45
CA MET A 1 3.98 -2.94 -9.81
C MET A 1 4.68 -1.97 -10.74
N LYS A 2 4.30 -0.68 -10.78
CA LYS A 2 4.87 0.31 -11.73
C LYS A 2 6.36 0.65 -11.49
N THR A 3 6.91 0.24 -10.34
CA THR A 3 8.29 0.55 -9.90
C THR A 3 9.17 -0.69 -9.77
N ALA A 4 8.72 -1.87 -10.23
CA ALA A 4 9.44 -3.14 -10.04
C ALA A 4 10.90 -3.08 -10.49
N LYS A 5 11.14 -2.49 -11.67
CA LYS A 5 12.47 -2.34 -12.27
C LYS A 5 13.51 -1.71 -11.32
N TYR A 6 13.14 -0.71 -10.52
CA TYR A 6 14.07 -0.08 -9.59
C TYR A 6 14.53 -1.04 -8.47
N PHE A 7 13.62 -1.89 -8.00
CA PHE A 7 13.94 -2.91 -7.00
C PHE A 7 14.79 -4.03 -7.60
N ASP A 8 14.47 -4.46 -8.82
CA ASP A 8 15.24 -5.49 -9.53
C ASP A 8 16.69 -5.04 -9.72
N GLU A 9 16.92 -3.82 -10.22
CA GLU A 9 18.26 -3.24 -10.39
C GLU A 9 19.06 -3.15 -9.07
N TYR A 10 18.39 -2.77 -7.97
CA TYR A 10 19.02 -2.73 -6.64
C TYR A 10 19.40 -4.14 -6.16
N ASN A 11 18.48 -5.10 -6.31
CA ASN A 11 18.66 -6.47 -5.84
C ASN A 11 19.74 -7.22 -6.62
N GLU A 12 19.79 -7.04 -7.95
CA GLU A 12 20.84 -7.58 -8.81
C GLU A 12 22.22 -7.09 -8.37
N TYR A 13 22.36 -5.78 -8.13
CA TYR A 13 23.61 -5.20 -7.62
C TYR A 13 24.02 -5.81 -6.28
N VAL A 14 23.11 -5.86 -5.30
CA VAL A 14 23.40 -6.36 -3.95
C VAL A 14 23.79 -7.83 -4.00
N THR A 15 23.07 -8.64 -4.76
CA THR A 15 23.29 -10.08 -4.88
C THR A 15 24.65 -10.35 -5.52
N GLY A 16 24.95 -9.72 -6.66
CA GLY A 16 26.23 -9.92 -7.35
C GLY A 16 27.44 -9.52 -6.51
N GLN A 17 27.34 -8.43 -5.72
CA GLN A 17 28.44 -8.03 -4.83
C GLN A 17 28.61 -9.00 -3.65
N ARG A 18 27.53 -9.49 -3.06
CA ARG A 18 27.57 -10.49 -1.98
C ARG A 18 28.17 -11.79 -2.43
N GLU A 19 27.78 -12.30 -3.59
CA GLU A 19 28.37 -13.52 -4.17
C GLU A 19 29.88 -13.39 -4.32
N ASN A 20 30.36 -12.25 -4.82
CA ASN A 20 31.78 -12.00 -4.98
C ASN A 20 32.51 -11.86 -3.62
N ILE A 21 31.90 -11.25 -2.60
CA ILE A 21 32.46 -11.22 -1.24
C ILE A 21 32.54 -12.63 -0.65
N ASN A 22 31.48 -13.42 -0.78
CA ASN A 22 31.42 -14.79 -0.27
C ASN A 22 32.49 -15.69 -0.90
N LYS A 23 32.76 -15.54 -2.20
CA LYS A 23 33.87 -16.26 -2.87
C LYS A 23 35.22 -15.96 -2.20
N LEU A 24 35.52 -14.69 -1.92
CA LEU A 24 36.76 -14.30 -1.23
C LEU A 24 36.80 -14.76 0.22
N GLU A 25 35.65 -14.82 0.91
CA GLU A 25 35.57 -15.37 2.26
C GLU A 25 35.89 -16.85 2.30
N ASN A 26 35.40 -17.62 1.33
CA ASN A 26 35.72 -19.04 1.19
C ASN A 26 37.22 -19.24 0.91
N GLU A 27 37.79 -18.50 -0.05
CA GLU A 27 39.23 -18.53 -0.33
C GLU A 27 40.07 -18.21 0.92
N ARG A 28 39.62 -17.25 1.74
CA ARG A 28 40.29 -16.89 3.00
C ARG A 28 40.23 -18.01 4.02
N GLN A 29 39.10 -18.68 4.13
CA GLN A 29 38.92 -19.81 5.05
C GLN A 29 39.81 -20.99 4.64
N GLU A 30 39.80 -21.37 3.36
CA GLU A 30 40.62 -22.45 2.82
C GLU A 30 42.12 -22.19 3.02
N LEU A 31 42.58 -20.97 2.68
CA LEU A 31 43.99 -20.61 2.83
C LEU A 31 44.42 -20.58 4.30
N SER A 32 43.57 -20.06 5.19
CA SER A 32 43.82 -20.04 6.64
C SER A 32 43.93 -21.45 7.22
N GLN A 33 43.03 -22.35 6.80
CA GLN A 33 43.06 -23.75 7.23
C GLN A 33 44.32 -24.46 6.74
N ARG A 34 44.70 -24.27 5.47
CA ARG A 34 45.93 -24.84 4.90
C ARG A 34 47.19 -24.37 5.64
N ILE A 35 47.31 -23.07 5.95
CA ILE A 35 48.44 -22.54 6.73
C ILE A 35 48.50 -23.20 8.12
N LYS A 36 47.34 -23.42 8.75
CA LYS A 36 47.26 -24.06 10.06
C LYS A 36 47.76 -25.52 10.01
N GLU A 37 47.40 -26.25 8.96
CA GLU A 37 47.86 -27.62 8.71
C GLU A 37 49.36 -27.66 8.39
N ASP A 38 49.83 -26.80 7.49
CA ASP A 38 51.26 -26.71 7.11
C ASP A 38 52.13 -26.39 8.33
N LYS A 39 51.68 -25.49 9.23
CA LYS A 39 52.39 -25.19 10.48
C LYS A 39 52.42 -26.35 11.47
N ALA A 40 51.37 -27.18 11.52
CA ALA A 40 51.36 -28.37 12.37
C ALA A 40 52.37 -29.39 11.84
N LYS A 41 52.34 -29.65 10.52
CA LYS A 41 53.27 -30.55 9.84
C LYS A 41 54.72 -30.07 9.94
N TYR A 42 54.98 -28.76 9.84
CA TYR A 42 56.31 -28.20 10.03
C TYR A 42 56.90 -28.57 11.40
N LYS A 43 56.11 -28.49 12.48
CA LYS A 43 56.56 -28.89 13.82
C LYS A 43 56.92 -30.37 13.90
N GLU A 44 56.17 -31.23 13.21
CA GLU A 44 56.45 -32.67 13.14
C GLU A 44 57.76 -32.96 12.38
N LEU A 45 57.99 -32.29 11.24
CA LEU A 45 59.22 -32.45 10.47
C LEU A 45 60.47 -32.03 11.26
N ILE A 46 60.40 -30.91 11.99
CA ILE A 46 61.48 -30.46 12.89
C ILE A 46 61.71 -31.47 14.02
N ALA A 47 60.65 -32.02 14.61
CA ALA A 47 60.77 -33.04 15.66
C ALA A 47 61.41 -34.34 15.17
N ASN A 48 61.25 -34.67 13.88
CA ASN A 48 61.82 -35.84 13.22
C ASN A 48 63.19 -35.56 12.56
N SER A 49 63.77 -34.36 12.75
CA SER A 49 65.05 -33.93 12.13
C SER A 49 65.05 -33.99 10.59
N GLN A 50 63.90 -33.77 9.96
CA GLN A 50 63.75 -33.67 8.50
C GLN A 50 63.89 -32.21 8.05
N ASP A 51 65.06 -31.61 8.28
CA ASP A 51 65.26 -30.16 8.17
C ASP A 51 65.04 -29.62 6.74
N ASP A 52 65.51 -30.32 5.70
CA ASP A 52 65.32 -29.90 4.30
C ASP A 52 63.83 -29.84 3.90
N GLU A 53 63.03 -30.82 4.35
CA GLU A 53 61.59 -30.85 4.11
C GLU A 53 60.86 -29.76 4.92
N ALA A 54 61.34 -29.48 6.14
CA ALA A 54 60.81 -28.43 6.99
C ALA A 54 61.06 -27.05 6.37
N ASP A 55 62.25 -26.78 5.86
CA ASP A 55 62.60 -25.51 5.19
C ASP A 55 61.77 -25.30 3.91
N ALA A 56 61.58 -26.35 3.10
CA ALA A 56 60.71 -26.28 1.93
C ALA A 56 59.24 -25.97 2.32
N LEU A 57 58.74 -26.57 3.40
CA LEU A 57 57.39 -26.30 3.90
C LEU A 57 57.27 -24.89 4.48
N TYR A 58 58.30 -24.40 5.17
CA TYR A 58 58.39 -23.04 5.72
C TYR A 58 58.22 -21.98 4.64
N THR A 59 58.99 -22.08 3.55
CA THR A 59 58.88 -21.13 2.43
C THR A 59 57.48 -21.12 1.82
N THR A 60 56.81 -22.28 1.78
CA THR A 60 55.45 -22.43 1.27
C THR A 60 54.43 -21.73 2.16
N PHE A 61 54.42 -22.01 3.46
CA PHE A 61 53.41 -21.41 4.35
C PHE A 61 53.69 -19.93 4.63
N ASP A 62 54.95 -19.47 4.65
CA ASP A 62 55.29 -18.03 4.72
C ASP A 62 54.73 -17.25 3.51
N SER A 63 54.86 -17.83 2.31
CA SER A 63 54.23 -17.27 1.11
C SER A 63 52.70 -17.22 1.23
N ASN A 64 52.09 -18.28 1.76
CA ASN A 64 50.64 -18.33 1.97
C ASN A 64 50.18 -17.33 3.04
N GLU A 65 50.95 -17.08 4.10
CA GLU A 65 50.64 -16.05 5.10
C GLU A 65 50.63 -14.65 4.50
N LYS A 66 51.59 -14.33 3.62
CA LYS A 66 51.61 -13.05 2.89
C LYS A 66 50.37 -12.92 1.99
N LYS A 67 49.98 -13.99 1.30
CA LYS A 67 48.75 -14.03 0.50
C LYS A 67 47.50 -13.85 1.37
N LEU A 68 47.44 -14.49 2.53
CA LEU A 68 46.32 -14.37 3.46
C LEU A 68 46.14 -12.92 3.95
N LYS A 69 47.23 -12.25 4.36
CA LYS A 69 47.19 -10.84 4.76
C LYS A 69 46.70 -9.93 3.63
N ALA A 70 47.15 -10.17 2.39
CA ALA A 70 46.69 -9.43 1.23
C ALA A 70 45.19 -9.67 0.95
N LEU A 71 44.74 -10.91 1.07
CA LEU A 71 43.34 -11.30 0.90
C LEU A 71 42.44 -10.67 1.98
N GLU A 72 42.84 -10.71 3.24
CA GLU A 72 42.13 -10.08 4.37
C GLU A 72 41.98 -8.57 4.17
N LYS A 73 43.05 -7.88 3.76
CA LYS A 73 43.00 -6.46 3.44
C LYS A 73 42.03 -6.19 2.29
N ARG A 74 42.12 -6.95 1.21
CA ARG A 74 41.22 -6.84 0.05
C ARG A 74 39.76 -7.05 0.46
N LEU A 75 39.49 -8.04 1.30
CA LEU A 75 38.15 -8.39 1.77
C LEU A 75 37.56 -7.29 2.65
N SER A 76 38.36 -6.76 3.58
CA SER A 76 37.96 -5.62 4.42
C SER A 76 37.59 -4.40 3.57
N THR A 77 38.47 -4.00 2.65
CA THR A 77 38.21 -2.88 1.74
C THR A 77 36.98 -3.13 0.87
N LYS A 78 36.79 -4.36 0.37
CA LYS A 78 35.65 -4.69 -0.49
C LYS A 78 34.33 -4.64 0.26
N LYS A 79 34.29 -5.05 1.53
CA LYS A 79 33.10 -4.91 2.40
C LYS A 79 32.75 -3.44 2.64
N GLU A 80 33.75 -2.63 2.98
CA GLU A 80 33.58 -1.19 3.21
C GLU A 80 33.02 -0.49 1.96
N VAL A 81 33.69 -0.67 0.81
CA VAL A 81 33.24 -0.09 -0.47
C VAL A 81 31.85 -0.59 -0.86
N PHE A 82 31.55 -1.87 -0.63
CA PHE A 82 30.23 -2.42 -0.87
C PHE A 82 29.16 -1.76 0.01
N ASP A 83 29.40 -1.61 1.30
CA ASP A 83 28.43 -1.01 2.24
C ASP A 83 28.13 0.45 1.88
N GLU A 84 29.15 1.23 1.51
CA GLU A 84 28.96 2.61 1.04
C GLU A 84 28.14 2.67 -0.25
N ALA A 85 28.50 1.87 -1.25
CA ALA A 85 27.82 1.86 -2.53
C ALA A 85 26.38 1.31 -2.42
N ARG A 86 26.17 0.27 -1.60
CA ARG A 86 24.84 -0.26 -1.25
C ARG A 86 23.98 0.83 -0.63
N ARG A 87 24.53 1.60 0.32
CA ARG A 87 23.80 2.70 0.96
C ARG A 87 23.40 3.77 -0.04
N LYS A 88 24.29 4.18 -0.95
CA LYS A 88 23.98 5.15 -2.01
C LYS A 88 22.87 4.66 -2.94
N LYS A 89 22.96 3.42 -3.41
CA LYS A 89 21.92 2.80 -4.26
C LYS A 89 20.59 2.62 -3.54
N ALA A 90 20.60 2.28 -2.26
CA ALA A 90 19.37 2.21 -1.47
C ALA A 90 18.70 3.59 -1.34
N ILE A 91 19.47 4.65 -1.12
CA ILE A 91 18.96 6.02 -1.10
C ILE A 91 18.34 6.39 -2.46
N GLU A 92 18.99 6.05 -3.57
CA GLU A 92 18.47 6.28 -4.92
C GLU A 92 17.15 5.54 -5.17
N LEU A 93 17.08 4.25 -4.83
CA LEU A 93 15.84 3.46 -4.88
C LEU A 93 14.70 4.14 -4.09
N ILE A 94 14.98 4.59 -2.87
CA ILE A 94 13.97 5.20 -1.99
C ILE A 94 13.49 6.55 -2.55
N LYS A 95 14.34 7.33 -3.23
CA LYS A 95 13.93 8.61 -3.83
C LYS A 95 12.78 8.44 -4.84
N HIS A 96 12.69 7.30 -5.52
CA HIS A 96 11.57 7.00 -6.44
C HIS A 96 10.22 6.87 -5.74
N GLN A 97 10.16 6.84 -4.40
CA GLN A 97 8.90 6.93 -3.66
C GLN A 97 8.14 8.23 -4.00
N ALA A 98 8.84 9.33 -4.26
CA ALA A 98 8.24 10.60 -4.65
C ALA A 98 7.47 10.53 -5.98
N ASP A 99 7.81 9.57 -6.84
CA ASP A 99 7.15 9.38 -8.14
C ASP A 99 5.80 8.64 -8.01
N LEU A 100 5.57 7.91 -6.90
CA LEU A 100 4.39 7.05 -6.72
C LEU A 100 3.06 7.78 -6.98
N PRO A 101 2.77 8.98 -6.44
CA PRO A 101 1.51 9.66 -6.71
C PRO A 101 1.31 9.95 -8.20
N HIS A 102 2.38 10.34 -8.91
CA HIS A 102 2.34 10.64 -10.33
C HIS A 102 2.09 9.38 -11.17
N LEU A 103 2.72 8.26 -10.79
CA LEU A 103 2.55 6.98 -11.48
C LEU A 103 1.10 6.48 -11.44
N TYR A 104 0.32 6.79 -10.40
CA TYR A 104 -1.09 6.39 -10.27
C TYR A 104 -2.09 7.50 -10.58
N LYS A 105 -1.64 8.71 -10.92
CA LYS A 105 -2.51 9.89 -11.17
C LYS A 105 -3.57 9.62 -12.23
N LYS A 106 -3.18 9.06 -13.39
CA LYS A 106 -4.12 8.75 -14.48
C LYS A 106 -5.15 7.70 -14.07
N ASP A 107 -4.77 6.69 -13.28
CA ASP A 107 -5.69 5.67 -12.79
C ASP A 107 -6.70 6.26 -11.81
N LYS A 108 -6.22 7.12 -10.89
CA LYS A 108 -7.07 7.88 -9.98
C LYS A 108 -8.09 8.73 -10.75
N GLU A 109 -7.63 9.51 -11.73
CA GLU A 109 -8.50 10.36 -12.56
C GLU A 109 -9.54 9.54 -13.32
N ARG A 110 -9.12 8.41 -13.93
CA ARG A 110 -10.02 7.49 -14.64
C ARG A 110 -11.09 6.89 -13.73
N ILE A 111 -10.72 6.47 -12.52
CA ILE A 111 -11.68 5.88 -11.57
C ILE A 111 -12.65 6.94 -11.07
N LEU A 112 -12.17 8.14 -10.70
CA LEU A 112 -13.01 9.24 -10.25
C LEU A 112 -13.96 9.73 -11.35
N ALA A 113 -13.52 9.72 -12.61
CA ALA A 113 -14.36 10.12 -13.74
C ALA A 113 -15.63 9.25 -13.89
N LYS A 114 -15.63 8.00 -13.39
CA LYS A 114 -16.82 7.13 -13.40
C LYS A 114 -17.98 7.67 -12.56
N PHE A 115 -17.69 8.48 -11.54
CA PHE A 115 -18.74 9.07 -10.70
C PHE A 115 -19.47 10.20 -11.41
N LYS A 116 -18.87 10.86 -12.42
CA LYS A 116 -19.52 11.97 -13.12
C LYS A 116 -20.90 11.61 -13.69
N PRO A 117 -21.04 10.58 -14.54
CA PRO A 117 -22.36 10.22 -15.08
C PRO A 117 -23.33 9.74 -13.99
N ILE A 118 -22.83 9.07 -12.93
CA ILE A 118 -23.67 8.60 -11.81
C ILE A 118 -24.25 9.77 -11.02
N ILE A 119 -23.44 10.81 -10.77
CA ILE A 119 -23.89 12.03 -10.09
C ILE A 119 -24.92 12.76 -10.94
N GLU A 120 -24.70 12.85 -12.26
CA GLU A 120 -25.64 13.46 -13.20
C GLU A 120 -26.99 12.72 -13.17
N GLU A 121 -26.98 11.40 -13.29
CA GLU A 121 -28.20 10.57 -13.24
C GLU A 121 -28.91 10.68 -11.88
N PHE A 122 -28.17 10.64 -10.78
CA PHE A 122 -28.74 10.81 -9.44
C PHE A 122 -29.43 12.17 -9.28
N ASN A 123 -28.81 13.24 -9.77
CA ASN A 123 -29.40 14.58 -9.73
C ASN A 123 -30.66 14.68 -10.60
N THR A 124 -30.70 14.01 -11.75
CA THR A 124 -31.92 13.92 -12.57
C THR A 124 -33.07 13.26 -11.79
N VAL A 125 -32.81 12.15 -11.09
CA VAL A 125 -33.81 11.50 -10.25
C VAL A 125 -34.27 12.42 -9.11
N LEU A 126 -33.39 13.20 -8.49
CA LEU A 126 -33.78 14.18 -7.47
C LEU A 126 -34.72 15.26 -8.03
N THR A 127 -34.51 15.69 -9.28
CA THR A 127 -35.44 16.62 -9.95
C THR A 127 -36.82 15.98 -10.13
N GLU A 128 -36.89 14.74 -10.60
CA GLU A 128 -38.17 14.01 -10.75
C GLU A 128 -38.92 13.86 -9.42
N ILE A 129 -38.19 13.60 -8.33
CA ILE A 129 -38.75 13.53 -6.98
C ILE A 129 -39.34 14.88 -6.56
N ASN A 130 -38.63 15.97 -6.81
CA ASN A 130 -39.11 17.32 -6.47
C ASN A 130 -40.35 17.68 -7.27
N ASP A 131 -40.38 17.37 -8.58
CA ASP A 131 -41.54 17.62 -9.43
C ASP A 131 -42.77 16.82 -8.98
N LEU A 132 -42.59 15.56 -8.57
CA LEU A 132 -43.66 14.74 -8.02
C LEU A 132 -44.17 15.29 -6.68
N ASN A 133 -43.26 15.63 -5.77
CA ASN A 133 -43.61 16.21 -4.47
C ASN A 133 -44.36 17.53 -4.63
N ALA A 134 -43.98 18.38 -5.58
CA ALA A 134 -44.67 19.64 -5.86
C ALA A 134 -46.11 19.41 -6.37
N LYS A 135 -46.31 18.45 -7.29
CA LYS A 135 -47.66 18.07 -7.74
C LYS A 135 -48.51 17.51 -6.60
N TYR A 136 -47.92 16.64 -5.79
CA TYR A 136 -48.58 16.08 -4.62
C TYR A 136 -48.96 17.16 -3.61
N GLU A 137 -48.09 18.14 -3.35
CA GLU A 137 -48.36 19.29 -2.49
C GLU A 137 -49.52 20.13 -3.00
N GLU A 138 -49.52 20.45 -4.30
CA GLU A 138 -50.60 21.20 -4.93
C GLU A 138 -51.94 20.47 -4.78
N GLU A 139 -51.98 19.17 -5.12
CA GLU A 139 -53.19 18.37 -4.97
C GLU A 139 -53.64 18.25 -3.51
N TYR A 140 -52.71 18.02 -2.58
CA TYR A 140 -52.97 17.95 -1.15
C TYR A 140 -53.63 19.26 -0.66
N ASN A 141 -53.05 20.40 -1.01
CA ASN A 141 -53.54 21.72 -0.63
C ASN A 141 -54.89 22.05 -1.27
N ARG A 142 -55.24 21.49 -2.44
CA ARG A 142 -56.58 21.67 -3.02
C ARG A 142 -57.70 21.11 -2.14
N TYR A 143 -57.44 20.06 -1.36
CA TYR A 143 -58.41 19.50 -0.42
C TYR A 143 -58.56 20.32 0.87
N THR A 144 -57.57 21.14 1.23
CA THR A 144 -57.68 22.01 2.42
C THR A 144 -58.53 23.25 2.14
N ILE A 145 -58.59 23.71 0.89
CA ILE A 145 -59.42 24.85 0.47
C ILE A 145 -60.89 24.71 0.89
N PRO A 146 -61.64 23.66 0.50
CA PRO A 146 -63.03 23.51 0.92
C PRO A 146 -63.17 23.35 2.43
N TYR A 147 -62.26 22.63 3.09
CA TYR A 147 -62.29 22.45 4.54
C TYR A 147 -62.24 23.81 5.28
N HIS A 148 -61.36 24.72 4.87
CA HIS A 148 -61.30 26.06 5.44
C HIS A 148 -62.45 26.97 4.99
N ARG A 149 -62.93 26.82 3.74
CA ARG A 149 -64.02 27.64 3.21
C ARG A 149 -65.34 27.40 3.94
N GLU A 150 -65.59 26.17 4.35
CA GLU A 150 -66.80 25.76 5.08
C GLU A 150 -66.67 25.92 6.61
N ASN A 151 -65.56 26.49 7.11
CA ASN A 151 -65.25 26.65 8.54
C ASN A 151 -65.31 25.34 9.35
N PHE A 152 -64.93 24.21 8.73
CA PHE A 152 -64.95 22.90 9.40
C PHE A 152 -63.89 22.76 10.49
N ASP A 153 -62.93 23.68 10.54
CA ASP A 153 -61.97 23.82 11.63
C ASP A 153 -62.62 24.28 12.94
N GLU A 154 -63.88 24.69 12.96
CA GLU A 154 -64.66 24.98 14.18
C GLU A 154 -65.77 23.93 14.45
N ASP A 155 -66.01 22.99 13.53
CA ASP A 155 -67.08 21.98 13.64
C ASP A 155 -66.56 20.62 14.17
N ASP A 156 -66.83 20.34 15.45
CA ASP A 156 -66.41 19.11 16.12
C ASP A 156 -67.10 17.83 15.61
N GLU A 157 -68.26 17.92 14.96
CA GLU A 157 -68.93 16.77 14.34
C GLU A 157 -68.23 16.42 13.02
N VAL A 158 -68.00 17.42 12.16
CA VAL A 158 -67.29 17.23 10.89
C VAL A 158 -65.85 16.79 11.11
N LYS A 159 -65.13 17.37 12.09
CA LYS A 159 -63.79 16.89 12.46
C LYS A 159 -63.76 15.42 12.87
N ARG A 160 -64.81 14.94 13.55
CA ARG A 160 -64.92 13.52 13.94
C ARG A 160 -65.21 12.63 12.75
N GLU A 161 -66.05 13.08 11.82
CA GLU A 161 -66.34 12.36 10.58
C GLU A 161 -65.10 12.25 9.68
N LEU A 162 -64.33 13.34 9.57
CA LEU A 162 -63.11 13.40 8.76
C LEU A 162 -61.88 12.78 9.45
N ARG A 163 -62.02 12.34 10.71
CA ARG A 163 -60.93 11.73 11.48
C ARG A 163 -60.42 10.50 10.73
N ASN A 164 -59.17 10.58 10.26
CA ASN A 164 -58.44 9.60 9.43
C ASN A 164 -58.54 9.79 7.90
N HIS A 165 -59.43 10.63 7.40
CA HIS A 165 -59.59 10.89 5.97
C HIS A 165 -58.96 12.21 5.52
N PHE A 166 -58.80 13.14 6.44
CA PHE A 166 -58.28 14.48 6.16
C PHE A 166 -57.24 14.92 7.20
N ARG A 167 -56.29 15.75 6.77
CA ARG A 167 -55.29 16.40 7.62
C ARG A 167 -55.03 17.81 7.07
N ASP A 168 -55.25 18.83 7.88
CA ASP A 168 -55.03 20.24 7.54
C ASP A 168 -53.62 20.75 7.86
N ILE A 169 -52.96 20.22 8.89
CA ILE A 169 -51.77 20.87 9.50
C ILE A 169 -50.42 20.18 9.19
N LEU A 170 -50.41 18.99 8.58
CA LEU A 170 -49.19 18.19 8.40
C LEU A 170 -48.95 17.81 6.94
N TYR A 171 -48.57 18.78 6.11
CA TYR A 171 -47.95 18.45 4.83
C TYR A 171 -46.59 17.77 5.08
N SER A 172 -46.43 16.59 4.49
CA SER A 172 -45.15 15.91 4.34
C SER A 172 -44.96 15.63 2.86
N PRO A 173 -43.73 15.80 2.31
CA PRO A 173 -43.43 15.32 0.97
C PRO A 173 -43.83 13.85 0.83
N TYR A 174 -44.29 13.47 -0.37
CA TYR A 174 -44.67 12.11 -0.68
C TYR A 174 -43.46 11.17 -0.68
N ILE A 175 -42.35 11.62 -1.27
CA ILE A 175 -41.03 10.98 -1.14
C ILE A 175 -40.16 11.86 -0.26
N THR A 176 -39.74 11.32 0.87
CA THR A 176 -38.97 12.03 1.88
C THR A 176 -37.49 11.67 1.84
N GLY A 177 -36.64 12.52 2.42
CA GLY A 177 -35.19 12.28 2.45
C GLY A 177 -34.75 10.99 3.16
N ILE A 178 -35.62 10.37 3.98
CA ILE A 178 -35.35 9.09 4.64
C ILE A 178 -35.39 7.91 3.66
N GLU A 179 -36.12 8.06 2.56
CA GLU A 179 -36.31 7.04 1.51
C GLU A 179 -35.22 7.12 0.43
N LEU A 180 -34.40 8.19 0.45
CA LEU A 180 -33.27 8.33 -0.46
C LEU A 180 -32.12 7.40 -0.05
N PRO A 181 -31.32 6.92 -1.02
CA PRO A 181 -30.16 6.11 -0.72
C PRO A 181 -29.13 6.92 0.05
N PHE A 182 -28.48 6.30 1.02
CA PHE A 182 -27.42 6.90 1.83
C PHE A 182 -26.13 6.10 1.70
N THR A 183 -25.01 6.73 2.04
CA THR A 183 -23.72 6.05 2.09
C THR A 183 -23.55 5.38 3.44
N ASP A 184 -23.40 4.06 3.45
CA ASP A 184 -23.09 3.28 4.64
C ASP A 184 -21.78 3.75 5.28
N GLN A 185 -21.80 4.02 6.59
CA GLN A 185 -20.65 4.60 7.29
C GLN A 185 -19.45 3.65 7.43
N TYR A 186 -19.67 2.33 7.27
CA TYR A 186 -18.63 1.32 7.49
C TYR A 186 -17.96 0.87 6.20
N ASN A 187 -18.72 0.78 5.10
CA ASN A 187 -18.20 0.28 3.81
C ASN A 187 -18.33 1.28 2.65
N HIS A 188 -18.86 2.47 2.90
CA HIS A 188 -19.04 3.55 1.93
C HIS A 188 -19.84 3.16 0.67
N LYS A 189 -20.71 2.14 0.77
CA LYS A 189 -21.62 1.76 -0.31
C LYS A 189 -22.96 2.50 -0.17
N LEU A 190 -23.54 2.85 -1.32
CA LEU A 190 -24.93 3.32 -1.36
C LEU A 190 -25.88 2.18 -1.01
N LYS A 191 -26.86 2.45 -0.16
CA LYS A 191 -27.93 1.54 0.26
C LYS A 191 -29.21 2.29 0.57
N PHE A 192 -30.36 1.63 0.48
CA PHE A 192 -31.59 2.15 1.06
C PHE A 192 -31.69 1.79 2.54
N ARG A 193 -32.46 2.59 3.30
CA ARG A 193 -32.75 2.25 4.69
C ARG A 193 -33.64 1.02 4.73
N GLY A 194 -33.24 0.00 5.48
CA GLY A 194 -33.98 -1.26 5.59
C GLY A 194 -33.51 -2.38 4.67
N ASP A 195 -32.60 -2.11 3.73
CA ASP A 195 -31.89 -3.15 2.97
C ASP A 195 -31.00 -3.96 3.94
N LYS A 196 -31.35 -5.24 4.16
CA LYS A 196 -30.53 -6.20 4.92
C LYS A 196 -29.38 -6.74 4.07
#